data_AF-A0A937ZZB4-F1
#
_entry.id   AF-A0A937ZZB4-F1
#
_cell.length_a   1.000
_cell.length_b   1.000
_cell.length_c   1.000
_cell.angle_alpha   90.00
_cell.angle_beta   90.00
_cell.angle_gamma   90.00
#
_symmetry.space_group_name_H-M   'P 1'
#
loop_
_entity.id
_entity.type
_entity.pdbx_description
1 polymer ?
#
loop_
_entity_poly.entity_id
_entity_poly.type
_entity_poly.pdbx_seq_one_letter_code
_entity_poly.pdbx_strand_id
1 'polypeptide(L)'
;AGTDYRSASGRGYSSKAELDFHTDGADVVALTCFNQAPEGGMSMITNSVAAHAQMQKERPDLLELLHQPFHFSRQNEQAPDEGPFYPNPVYDEADGRLCSKWNRNRIQSAQRIEGVPPLSPDQREAMDVLDDILRRPELMFTTYLAPGDMQILSNHTTLHSRTEFTDHPEPERKRLLYRLWLAPPDGPRLPESWRPAYRSVAASSVRGGIVGQSQDDMRRNFERRMAATHGMTVAAR
;
A
#
# COMPACT_ATOMS: atom_id res chain seq x y z
N ALA A 1 22.01 3.39 6.30
CA ALA A 1 21.88 2.79 7.64
C ALA A 1 20.43 2.36 7.78
N GLY A 2 20.17 1.08 8.06
CA GLY A 2 18.81 0.54 8.07
C GLY A 2 18.07 0.97 9.32
N THR A 3 16.93 1.65 9.19
CA THR A 3 16.03 1.91 10.32
C THR A 3 15.24 0.64 10.65
N ASP A 4 15.01 0.40 11.94
CA ASP A 4 14.18 -0.70 12.42
C ASP A 4 12.75 -0.55 11.86
N TYR A 5 12.34 -1.56 11.08
CA TYR A 5 11.05 -1.65 10.40
C TYR A 5 9.85 -1.57 11.35
N ARG A 6 10.02 -2.01 12.61
CA ARG A 6 8.94 -2.03 13.61
C ARG A 6 8.86 -0.76 14.48
N SER A 7 9.71 0.23 14.23
CA SER A 7 9.67 1.51 14.96
C SER A 7 8.53 2.42 14.46
N ALA A 8 8.10 3.38 15.29
CA ALA A 8 7.05 4.35 14.92
C ALA A 8 7.42 5.25 13.71
N SER A 9 8.68 5.23 13.27
CA SER A 9 9.20 5.93 12.08
C SER A 9 9.79 4.99 11.02
N GLY A 10 9.74 3.67 11.25
CA GLY A 10 10.35 2.66 10.40
C GLY A 10 9.62 2.53 9.07
N ARG A 11 10.36 2.61 7.96
CA ARG A 11 9.81 2.45 6.61
C ARG A 11 10.40 1.22 5.95
N GLY A 12 9.56 0.44 5.28
CA GLY A 12 10.00 -0.81 4.66
C GLY A 12 11.12 -0.64 3.63
N TYR A 13 11.09 0.44 2.84
CA TYR A 13 12.13 0.71 1.84
C TYR A 13 13.50 1.11 2.45
N SER A 14 13.54 1.52 3.72
CA SER A 14 14.76 1.94 4.41
C SER A 14 15.34 0.84 5.32
N SER A 15 14.78 -0.38 5.25
CA SER A 15 15.23 -1.53 6.04
C SER A 15 15.63 -2.73 5.17
N LYS A 16 16.59 -3.51 5.69
CA LYS A 16 17.04 -4.80 5.14
C LYS A 16 16.12 -5.97 5.52
N ALA A 17 15.25 -5.77 6.51
CA ALA A 17 14.32 -6.78 7.00
C ALA A 17 13.29 -7.18 5.95
N GLU A 18 12.69 -8.35 6.14
CA GLU A 18 11.49 -8.74 5.41
C GLU A 18 10.39 -7.68 5.52
N LEU A 19 9.62 -7.51 4.45
CA LEU A 19 8.44 -6.66 4.44
C LEU A 19 7.18 -7.51 4.48
N ASP A 20 6.21 -7.14 5.30
CA ASP A 20 4.89 -7.77 5.23
C ASP A 20 4.19 -7.38 3.91
N PHE A 21 3.25 -8.22 3.49
CA PHE A 21 2.39 -7.89 2.35
C PHE A 21 1.65 -6.58 2.58
N HIS A 22 1.67 -5.72 1.58
CA HIS A 22 0.99 -4.44 1.63
C HIS A 22 0.61 -3.94 0.24
N THR A 23 -0.20 -2.89 0.27
CA THR A 23 -0.53 -2.01 -0.86
C THR A 23 0.06 -0.64 -0.57
N ASP A 24 0.56 0.03 -1.61
CA ASP A 24 0.94 1.43 -1.52
C ASP A 24 -0.31 2.32 -1.66
N GLY A 25 -0.23 3.56 -1.16
CA GLY A 25 -1.35 4.52 -1.19
C GLY A 25 -1.55 5.19 -2.55
N ALA A 26 -1.49 4.46 -3.65
CA ALA A 26 -1.63 4.96 -5.02
C ALA A 26 -2.38 3.95 -5.88
N ASP A 27 -2.84 4.29 -7.08
CA ASP A 27 -3.57 3.33 -7.92
C ASP A 27 -2.64 2.25 -8.50
N VAL A 28 -1.48 2.70 -9.00
CA VAL A 28 -0.45 1.85 -9.58
C VAL A 28 0.89 2.12 -8.89
N VAL A 29 1.61 1.05 -8.58
CA VAL A 29 3.01 1.11 -8.17
C VAL A 29 3.88 0.50 -9.27
N ALA A 30 4.91 1.22 -9.66
CA ALA A 30 5.97 0.72 -10.51
C ALA A 30 7.28 0.67 -9.74
N LEU A 31 8.03 -0.41 -9.91
CA LEU A 31 9.31 -0.65 -9.26
C LEU A 31 10.32 -1.17 -10.29
N THR A 32 11.41 -0.44 -10.50
CA THR A 32 12.46 -0.78 -11.48
C THR A 32 13.77 -1.07 -10.77
N CYS A 33 14.43 -2.16 -11.13
CA CYS A 33 15.72 -2.51 -10.54
C CYS A 33 16.88 -1.83 -11.26
N PHE A 34 17.74 -1.18 -10.48
CA PHE A 34 19.02 -0.63 -10.94
C PHE A 34 20.17 -1.50 -10.44
N ASN A 35 20.25 -1.73 -9.13
CA ASN A 35 21.21 -2.63 -8.52
C ASN A 35 20.48 -3.70 -7.71
N GLN A 36 20.91 -4.96 -7.85
CA GLN A 36 20.46 -6.06 -7.01
C GLN A 36 21.25 -6.15 -5.70
N ALA A 37 20.67 -6.82 -4.70
CA ALA A 37 21.41 -7.31 -3.56
C ALA A 37 22.18 -8.58 -3.95
N PRO A 38 23.34 -8.88 -3.32
CA PRO A 38 24.04 -10.15 -3.50
C PRO A 38 23.24 -11.36 -2.99
N GLU A 39 22.40 -11.17 -1.96
CA GLU A 39 21.59 -12.22 -1.36
C GLU A 39 20.20 -11.70 -1.00
N GLY A 40 19.17 -12.51 -1.24
CA GLY A 40 17.78 -12.20 -0.89
C GLY A 40 17.19 -11.03 -1.70
N GLY A 41 16.15 -10.40 -1.15
CA GLY A 41 15.47 -9.29 -1.79
C GLY A 41 14.55 -9.71 -2.94
N MET A 42 14.07 -10.96 -2.89
CA MET A 42 13.10 -11.54 -3.80
C MET A 42 11.77 -10.81 -3.65
N SER A 43 11.21 -10.34 -4.76
CA SER A 43 9.86 -9.75 -4.79
C SER A 43 8.82 -10.86 -4.65
N MET A 44 7.80 -10.61 -3.83
CA MET A 44 6.68 -11.51 -3.58
C MET A 44 5.38 -10.76 -3.89
N ILE A 45 4.46 -11.39 -4.62
CA ILE A 45 3.26 -10.74 -5.15
C ILE A 45 2.07 -11.68 -4.99
N THR A 46 0.97 -11.19 -4.41
CA THR A 46 -0.25 -11.99 -4.21
C THR A 46 -1.48 -11.22 -4.69
N ASN A 47 -2.40 -11.93 -5.35
CA ASN A 47 -3.67 -11.36 -5.80
C ASN A 47 -4.66 -11.26 -4.62
N SER A 48 -5.05 -10.03 -4.27
CA SER A 48 -5.97 -9.78 -3.15
C SER A 48 -7.36 -10.38 -3.38
N VAL A 49 -7.81 -10.44 -4.64
CA VAL A 49 -9.12 -10.98 -5.00
C VAL A 49 -9.14 -12.49 -4.82
N ALA A 50 -8.03 -13.16 -5.16
CA ALA A 50 -7.88 -14.59 -4.90
C ALA A 50 -7.81 -14.89 -3.39
N ALA A 51 -7.10 -14.05 -2.63
CA ALA A 51 -7.04 -14.16 -1.17
C ALA A 51 -8.42 -13.96 -0.53
N HIS A 52 -9.19 -12.95 -0.98
CA HIS A 52 -10.59 -12.75 -0.56
C HIS A 52 -11.44 -13.99 -0.85
N ALA A 53 -11.37 -14.53 -2.07
CA ALA A 53 -12.12 -15.73 -2.44
C ALA A 53 -11.71 -16.96 -1.61
N GLN A 54 -10.45 -17.08 -1.21
CA GLN A 54 -9.99 -18.14 -0.32
C GLN A 54 -10.56 -17.97 1.08
N MET A 55 -10.50 -16.74 1.61
CA MET A 55 -11.02 -16.42 2.93
C MET A 55 -12.54 -16.61 3.00
N GLN A 56 -13.27 -16.31 1.92
CA GLN A 56 -14.71 -16.56 1.80
C GLN A 56 -15.07 -18.05 1.92
N LYS A 57 -14.18 -18.95 1.49
CA LYS A 57 -14.36 -20.40 1.60
C LYS A 57 -13.99 -20.92 2.98
N GLU A 58 -12.93 -20.38 3.58
CA GLU A 58 -12.35 -20.91 4.82
C GLU A 58 -12.95 -20.30 6.08
N ARG A 59 -13.11 -18.98 6.10
CA ARG A 59 -13.54 -18.17 7.26
C ARG A 59 -14.42 -17.00 6.81
N PRO A 60 -15.61 -17.27 6.26
CA PRO A 60 -16.54 -16.21 5.82
C PRO A 60 -16.91 -15.25 6.96
N ASP A 61 -16.99 -15.78 8.19
CA ASP A 61 -17.23 -15.01 9.42
C ASP A 61 -16.18 -13.93 9.66
N LEU A 62 -14.90 -14.24 9.42
CA LEU A 62 -13.81 -13.26 9.56
C LEU A 62 -13.71 -12.35 8.35
N LEU A 63 -14.09 -12.82 7.16
CA LEU A 63 -14.04 -12.00 5.96
C LEU A 63 -15.01 -10.81 6.06
N GLU A 64 -16.19 -11.01 6.64
CA GLU A 64 -17.14 -9.91 6.88
C GLU A 64 -16.52 -8.77 7.69
N LEU A 65 -15.64 -9.07 8.66
CA LEU A 65 -14.93 -8.06 9.43
C LEU A 65 -14.00 -7.22 8.56
N LEU A 66 -13.39 -7.80 7.51
CA LEU A 66 -12.48 -7.09 6.61
C LEU A 66 -13.17 -6.07 5.69
N HIS A 67 -14.50 -6.13 5.58
CA HIS A 67 -15.32 -5.08 4.94
C HIS A 67 -15.73 -3.97 5.91
N GLN A 68 -15.45 -4.12 7.20
CA GLN A 68 -15.67 -3.07 8.20
C GLN A 68 -14.44 -2.16 8.31
N PRO A 69 -14.60 -0.91 8.79
CA PRO A 69 -13.47 0.00 8.93
C PRO A 69 -12.39 -0.49 9.92
N PHE A 70 -11.15 -0.57 9.43
CA PHE A 70 -9.93 -0.61 10.24
C PHE A 70 -9.32 0.79 10.28
N HIS A 71 -8.60 1.11 11.36
CA HIS A 71 -7.96 2.41 11.51
C HIS A 71 -6.49 2.32 11.12
N PHE A 72 -6.10 3.08 10.09
CA PHE A 72 -4.74 3.12 9.57
C PHE A 72 -4.04 4.39 10.05
N SER A 73 -2.83 4.23 10.60
CA SER A 73 -1.98 5.36 10.96
C SER A 73 -1.42 6.05 9.70
N ARG A 74 -1.41 7.38 9.72
CA ARG A 74 -0.68 8.19 8.75
C ARG A 74 0.81 8.31 9.08
N GLN A 75 1.27 7.77 10.22
CA GLN A 75 2.68 7.74 10.62
C GLN A 75 3.39 9.11 10.55
N ASN A 76 2.72 10.17 11.02
CA ASN A 76 3.19 11.55 10.97
C ASN A 76 3.33 12.14 9.55
N GLU A 77 2.76 11.47 8.54
CA GLU A 77 2.74 11.93 7.15
C GLU A 77 1.42 12.63 6.77
N GLN A 78 0.55 12.89 7.73
CA GLN A 78 -0.71 13.58 7.50
C GLN A 78 -0.47 15.00 6.99
N ALA A 79 -1.35 15.45 6.10
CA ALA A 79 -1.45 16.85 5.73
C ALA A 79 -2.06 17.68 6.88
N PRO A 80 -1.97 19.03 6.84
CA PRO A 80 -2.50 19.89 7.89
C PRO A 80 -4.01 19.74 8.16
N ASP A 81 -4.78 19.32 7.14
CA ASP A 81 -6.23 19.09 7.21
C ASP A 81 -6.60 17.64 7.60
N GLU A 82 -5.63 16.76 7.83
CA GLU A 82 -5.84 15.35 8.15
C GLU A 82 -5.51 15.03 9.61
N GLY A 83 -6.31 14.16 10.22
CA GLY A 83 -5.98 13.55 11.51
C GLY A 83 -4.83 12.53 11.42
N PRO A 84 -4.26 12.10 12.55
CA PRO A 84 -3.11 11.18 12.59
C PRO A 84 -3.43 9.75 12.14
N PHE A 85 -4.71 9.41 12.00
CA PHE A 85 -5.20 8.13 11.47
C PHE A 85 -6.48 8.35 10.64
N TYR A 86 -6.91 7.31 9.93
CA TYR A 86 -8.17 7.31 9.19
C TYR A 86 -8.83 5.93 9.18
N PRO A 87 -10.18 5.85 9.18
CA PRO A 87 -10.91 4.60 8.95
C PRO A 87 -10.86 4.22 7.47
N ASN A 88 -10.67 2.94 7.17
CA ASN A 88 -10.78 2.36 5.84
C ASN A 88 -11.03 0.85 5.98
N PRO A 89 -11.94 0.23 5.23
CA PRO A 89 -12.03 -1.23 5.19
C PRO A 89 -10.86 -1.84 4.43
N VAL A 90 -10.55 -3.12 4.68
CA VAL A 90 -9.49 -3.83 3.95
C VAL A 90 -9.98 -4.23 2.56
N TYR A 91 -11.24 -4.64 2.45
CA TYR A 91 -11.92 -4.89 1.18
C TYR A 91 -13.15 -3.99 1.07
N ASP A 92 -13.41 -3.48 -0.13
CA ASP A 92 -14.69 -2.85 -0.47
C ASP A 92 -14.86 -2.90 -2.00
N GLU A 93 -16.06 -2.59 -2.49
CA GLU A 93 -16.39 -2.71 -3.90
C GLU A 93 -16.89 -1.37 -4.48
N ALA A 94 -16.49 -1.09 -5.73
CA ALA A 94 -17.10 -0.06 -6.55
C ALA A 94 -17.33 -0.60 -7.95
N ASP A 95 -18.54 -0.39 -8.48
CA ASP A 95 -18.91 -0.78 -9.85
C ASP A 95 -18.61 -2.26 -10.17
N GLY A 96 -18.88 -3.17 -9.23
CA GLY A 96 -18.62 -4.60 -9.40
C GLY A 96 -17.14 -4.99 -9.29
N ARG A 97 -16.26 -4.06 -8.87
CA ARG A 97 -14.81 -4.30 -8.73
C ARG A 97 -14.40 -4.32 -7.27
N LEU A 98 -14.04 -5.51 -6.80
CA LEU A 98 -13.46 -5.68 -5.48
C LEU A 98 -12.09 -4.99 -5.43
N CYS A 99 -11.92 -4.10 -4.47
CA CYS A 99 -10.70 -3.37 -4.20
C CYS A 99 -10.16 -3.80 -2.83
N SER A 100 -8.83 -3.91 -2.70
CA SER A 100 -8.15 -4.22 -1.44
C SER A 100 -7.15 -3.14 -1.04
N LYS A 101 -7.14 -2.81 0.25
CA LYS A 101 -6.15 -1.94 0.88
C LYS A 101 -5.65 -2.61 2.15
N TRP A 102 -4.44 -3.14 2.08
CA TRP A 102 -3.80 -3.80 3.21
C TRP A 102 -2.47 -3.16 3.57
N ASN A 103 -2.25 -2.95 4.87
CA ASN A 103 -0.95 -2.63 5.46
C ASN A 103 -1.05 -2.88 6.96
N ARG A 104 -0.66 -4.09 7.40
CA ARG A 104 -0.73 -4.49 8.81
C ARG A 104 -0.02 -3.55 9.75
N ASN A 105 1.18 -3.08 9.38
CA ASN A 105 1.97 -2.17 10.20
C ASN A 105 1.23 -0.85 10.45
N ARG A 106 0.53 -0.29 9.44
CA ARG A 106 -0.26 0.93 9.62
C ARG A 106 -1.47 0.73 10.54
N ILE A 107 -2.09 -0.45 10.54
CA ILE A 107 -3.17 -0.78 11.48
C ILE A 107 -2.61 -0.94 12.90
N GLN A 108 -1.54 -1.72 13.07
CA GLN A 108 -0.94 -1.94 14.39
C GLN A 108 -0.36 -0.65 15.00
N SER A 109 0.28 0.19 14.18
CA SER A 109 0.79 1.49 14.66
C SER A 109 -0.32 2.47 15.04
N ALA A 110 -1.51 2.37 14.42
CA ALA A 110 -2.66 3.18 14.81
C ALA A 110 -3.13 2.88 16.24
N GLN A 111 -3.01 1.64 16.71
CA GLN A 111 -3.40 1.24 18.07
C GLN A 111 -2.60 1.95 19.19
N ARG A 112 -1.54 2.68 18.83
CA ARG A 112 -0.76 3.52 19.76
C ARG A 112 -1.21 4.99 19.78
N ILE A 113 -2.19 5.36 18.96
CA ILE A 113 -2.69 6.73 18.84
C ILE A 113 -3.96 6.85 19.69
N GLU A 114 -4.03 7.91 20.49
CA GLU A 114 -5.21 8.21 21.30
C GLU A 114 -6.46 8.39 20.41
N GLY A 115 -7.59 7.87 20.88
CA GLY A 115 -8.87 7.94 20.17
C GLY A 115 -9.08 6.87 19.08
N VAL A 116 -8.09 6.03 18.79
CA VAL A 116 -8.27 4.88 17.88
C VAL A 116 -9.03 3.77 18.59
N PRO A 117 -10.14 3.25 18.00
CA PRO A 117 -10.82 2.08 18.54
C PRO A 117 -9.88 0.87 18.65
N PRO A 118 -9.89 0.14 19.78
CA PRO A 118 -9.07 -1.04 19.94
C PRO A 118 -9.54 -2.15 19.00
N LEU A 119 -8.60 -2.86 18.38
CA LEU A 119 -8.92 -4.05 17.58
C LEU A 119 -9.54 -5.12 18.49
N SER A 120 -10.70 -5.64 18.08
CA SER A 120 -11.31 -6.81 18.72
C SER A 120 -10.45 -8.07 18.52
N PRO A 121 -10.64 -9.12 19.34
CA PRO A 121 -10.01 -10.42 19.11
C PRO A 121 -10.26 -10.94 17.68
N ASP A 122 -11.51 -10.90 17.21
CA ASP A 122 -11.88 -11.42 15.89
C ASP A 122 -11.27 -10.58 14.75
N GLN A 123 -11.14 -9.26 14.91
CA GLN A 123 -10.42 -8.43 13.94
C GLN A 123 -8.94 -8.82 13.86
N ARG A 124 -8.29 -9.13 14.99
CA ARG A 124 -6.89 -9.60 14.99
C ARG A 124 -6.77 -10.95 14.32
N GLU A 125 -7.70 -11.86 14.60
CA GLU A 125 -7.77 -13.17 13.96
C GLU A 125 -7.99 -13.04 12.44
N ALA A 126 -8.89 -12.16 11.99
CA ALA A 126 -9.10 -11.88 10.57
C ALA A 126 -7.83 -11.37 9.88
N MET A 127 -7.06 -10.52 10.55
CA MET A 127 -5.77 -10.05 10.05
C MET A 127 -4.73 -11.18 9.96
N ASP A 128 -4.70 -12.09 10.95
CA ASP A 128 -3.78 -13.24 10.97
C ASP A 128 -4.12 -14.25 9.86
N VAL A 129 -5.40 -14.56 9.67
CA VAL A 129 -5.87 -15.44 8.59
C VAL A 129 -5.57 -14.84 7.22
N LEU A 130 -5.78 -13.53 7.04
CA LEU A 130 -5.42 -12.87 5.79
C LEU A 130 -3.92 -12.98 5.51
N ASP A 131 -3.05 -12.67 6.49
CA ASP A 131 -1.60 -12.76 6.29
C ASP A 131 -1.13 -14.18 5.98
N ASP A 132 -1.73 -15.20 6.60
CA ASP A 132 -1.47 -16.61 6.27
C ASP A 132 -1.80 -16.91 4.80
N ILE A 133 -3.04 -16.59 4.37
CA ILE A 133 -3.50 -16.80 2.99
C ILE A 133 -2.58 -16.10 1.99
N LEU A 134 -2.17 -14.86 2.29
CA LEU A 134 -1.33 -14.07 1.39
C LEU A 134 0.06 -14.68 1.15
N ARG A 135 0.56 -15.48 2.10
CA ARG A 135 1.87 -16.13 2.06
C ARG A 135 1.84 -17.54 1.46
N ARG A 136 0.67 -18.03 1.06
CA ARG A 136 0.53 -19.38 0.50
C ARG A 136 1.14 -19.47 -0.90
N PRO A 137 2.05 -20.44 -1.16
CA PRO A 137 2.77 -20.55 -2.43
C PRO A 137 1.86 -20.63 -3.67
N GLU A 138 0.68 -21.23 -3.56
CA GLU A 138 -0.28 -21.35 -4.66
C GLU A 138 -0.97 -20.03 -5.06
N LEU A 139 -0.93 -19.01 -4.19
CA LEU A 139 -1.45 -17.66 -4.45
C LEU A 139 -0.36 -16.64 -4.74
N MET A 140 0.90 -17.01 -4.48
CA MET A 140 2.04 -16.09 -4.46
C MET A 140 2.95 -16.31 -5.66
N PHE A 141 3.16 -15.26 -6.44
CA PHE A 141 4.21 -15.19 -7.44
C PHE A 141 5.48 -14.59 -6.84
N THR A 142 6.62 -15.23 -7.06
CA THR A 142 7.91 -14.75 -6.58
C THR A 142 8.91 -14.60 -7.72
N THR A 143 9.72 -13.54 -7.66
CA THR A 143 10.76 -13.30 -8.67
C THR A 143 11.89 -12.44 -8.10
N TYR A 144 13.10 -12.66 -8.60
CA TYR A 144 14.16 -11.66 -8.50
C TYR A 144 14.02 -10.68 -9.66
N LEU A 145 14.19 -9.38 -9.39
CA LEU A 145 14.24 -8.34 -10.43
C LEU A 145 15.69 -8.10 -10.80
N ALA A 146 16.10 -8.38 -12.03
CA ALA A 146 17.42 -8.06 -12.58
C ALA A 146 17.55 -6.56 -12.91
N PRO A 147 18.77 -6.01 -12.99
CA PRO A 147 18.96 -4.64 -13.47
C PRO A 147 18.27 -4.43 -14.83
N GLY A 148 17.38 -3.43 -14.90
CA GLY A 148 16.53 -3.15 -16.06
C GLY A 148 15.12 -3.75 -16.00
N ASP A 149 14.86 -4.73 -15.13
CA ASP A 149 13.52 -5.27 -14.94
C ASP A 149 12.60 -4.24 -14.28
N MET A 150 11.34 -4.25 -14.71
CA MET A 150 10.28 -3.40 -14.18
C MET A 150 9.07 -4.23 -13.77
N GLN A 151 8.62 -4.02 -12.54
CA GLN A 151 7.37 -4.52 -12.00
C GLN A 151 6.34 -3.40 -11.98
N ILE A 152 5.13 -3.63 -12.49
CA ILE A 152 4.02 -2.68 -12.48
C ILE A 152 2.80 -3.41 -11.91
N LEU A 153 2.23 -2.90 -10.81
CA LEU A 153 1.14 -3.55 -10.08
C LEU A 153 -0.01 -2.58 -9.85
N SER A 154 -1.24 -3.10 -9.95
CA SER A 154 -2.44 -2.44 -9.43
C SER A 154 -2.47 -2.59 -7.91
N ASN A 155 -2.35 -1.49 -7.17
CA ASN A 155 -2.47 -1.51 -5.70
C ASN A 155 -3.91 -1.79 -5.23
N HIS A 156 -4.90 -1.78 -6.13
CA HIS A 156 -6.28 -2.09 -5.77
C HIS A 156 -6.57 -3.59 -5.75
N THR A 157 -5.74 -4.42 -6.39
CA THR A 157 -5.99 -5.86 -6.54
C THR A 157 -4.78 -6.73 -6.25
N THR A 158 -3.64 -6.12 -5.93
CA THR A 158 -2.37 -6.82 -5.79
C THR A 158 -1.62 -6.30 -4.58
N LEU A 159 -1.23 -7.23 -3.71
CA LEU A 159 -0.33 -6.98 -2.61
C LEU A 159 1.07 -7.40 -2.99
N HIS A 160 2.05 -6.68 -2.48
CA HIS A 160 3.44 -6.99 -2.70
C HIS A 160 4.22 -6.96 -1.40
N SER A 161 5.33 -7.70 -1.42
CA SER A 161 6.24 -7.91 -0.31
C SER A 161 7.65 -8.17 -0.87
N ARG A 162 8.62 -8.29 0.02
CA ARG A 162 9.99 -8.63 -0.31
C ARG A 162 10.60 -9.43 0.84
N THR A 163 11.37 -10.46 0.52
CA THR A 163 12.22 -11.14 1.51
C THR A 163 13.28 -10.20 2.08
N GLU A 164 13.90 -10.61 3.20
CA GLU A 164 15.10 -9.95 3.70
C GLU A 164 16.24 -10.02 2.68
N PHE A 165 17.23 -9.13 2.83
CA PHE A 165 18.37 -9.10 1.91
C PHE A 165 19.65 -8.58 2.59
N THR A 166 20.78 -9.01 2.06
CA THR A 166 22.10 -8.51 2.43
C THR A 166 22.57 -7.53 1.37
N ASP A 167 22.98 -6.32 1.76
CA ASP A 167 23.59 -5.35 0.84
C ASP A 167 25.07 -5.64 0.59
N HIS A 168 25.56 -5.19 -0.57
CA HIS A 168 26.99 -5.00 -0.78
C HIS A 168 27.62 -4.07 0.27
N PRO A 169 28.89 -4.32 0.68
CA PRO A 169 29.61 -3.40 1.55
C PRO A 169 29.86 -2.05 0.87
N GLU A 170 30.12 -2.05 -0.45
CA GLU A 170 30.37 -0.84 -1.23
C GLU A 170 29.07 -0.05 -1.45
N PRO A 171 28.98 1.23 -1.04
CA PRO A 171 27.76 2.03 -1.13
C PRO A 171 27.11 2.10 -2.51
N GLU A 172 27.92 2.21 -3.56
CA GLU A 172 27.50 2.32 -4.96
C GLU A 172 26.95 1.02 -5.55
N ARG A 173 27.21 -0.10 -4.90
CA ARG A 173 26.73 -1.43 -5.30
C ARG A 173 25.49 -1.88 -4.52
N LYS A 174 25.09 -1.13 -3.49
CA LYS A 174 23.91 -1.48 -2.68
C LYS A 174 22.66 -1.63 -3.54
N ARG A 175 21.74 -2.47 -3.07
CA ARG A 175 20.46 -2.71 -3.74
C ARG A 175 19.75 -1.38 -3.94
N LEU A 176 19.46 -1.05 -5.19
CA LEU A 176 18.85 0.21 -5.58
C LEU A 176 17.71 -0.07 -6.56
N LEU A 177 16.50 0.33 -6.16
CA LEU A 177 15.31 0.27 -7.00
C LEU A 177 14.67 1.65 -7.03
N TYR A 178 14.12 2.02 -8.18
CA TYR A 178 13.32 3.22 -8.35
C TYR A 178 11.85 2.87 -8.22
N ARG A 179 11.13 3.59 -7.36
CA ARG A 179 9.68 3.43 -7.16
C ARG A 179 8.94 4.65 -7.67
N LEU A 180 7.86 4.40 -8.40
CA LEU A 180 6.94 5.42 -8.88
C LEU A 180 5.51 5.04 -8.50
N TRP A 181 4.75 6.03 -8.06
CA TRP A 181 3.32 5.94 -7.79
C TRP A 181 2.55 6.71 -8.84
N LEU A 182 1.50 6.11 -9.37
CA LEU A 182 0.74 6.64 -10.50
C LEU A 182 -0.76 6.55 -10.21
N ALA A 183 -1.49 7.57 -10.67
CA ALA A 183 -2.93 7.52 -10.91
C ALA A 183 -3.12 7.64 -12.43
N PRO A 184 -3.64 6.61 -13.11
CA PRO A 184 -3.78 6.63 -14.57
C PRO A 184 -5.05 7.39 -14.99
N PRO A 185 -5.10 8.00 -16.20
CA PRO A 185 -6.25 8.77 -16.68
C PRO A 185 -7.52 7.93 -16.90
N ASP A 186 -7.36 6.64 -17.15
CA ASP A 186 -8.43 5.63 -17.23
C ASP A 186 -8.65 4.90 -15.90
N GLY A 187 -8.12 5.43 -14.79
CA GLY A 187 -8.28 4.89 -13.45
C GLY A 187 -9.77 4.79 -13.06
N PRO A 188 -10.21 3.64 -12.51
CA PRO A 188 -11.62 3.42 -12.20
C PRO A 188 -12.09 4.24 -11.00
N ARG A 189 -13.40 4.26 -10.76
CA ARG A 189 -13.94 4.74 -9.48
C ARG A 189 -13.49 3.80 -8.35
N LEU A 190 -13.18 4.37 -7.18
CA LEU A 190 -12.88 3.61 -5.95
C LEU A 190 -14.12 3.57 -5.04
N PRO A 191 -14.16 2.63 -4.08
CA PRO A 191 -15.21 2.60 -3.07
C PRO A 191 -15.27 3.91 -2.29
N GLU A 192 -16.49 4.38 -1.98
CA GLU A 192 -16.67 5.67 -1.30
C GLU A 192 -16.01 5.67 0.10
N SER A 193 -15.99 4.52 0.76
CA SER A 193 -15.33 4.33 2.06
C SER A 193 -13.82 4.58 2.03
N TRP A 194 -13.20 4.61 0.84
CA TRP A 194 -11.76 4.84 0.66
C TRP A 194 -11.38 6.31 0.48
N ARG A 195 -12.36 7.22 0.45
CA ARG A 195 -12.12 8.66 0.37
C ARG A 195 -11.14 9.17 1.44
N PRO A 196 -11.17 8.71 2.71
CA PRO A 196 -10.20 9.14 3.70
C PRO A 196 -8.76 8.82 3.29
N ALA A 197 -8.52 7.67 2.65
CA ALA A 197 -7.18 7.28 2.23
C ALA A 197 -6.71 8.01 0.95
N TYR A 198 -7.61 8.24 0.00
CA TYR A 198 -7.25 8.72 -1.36
C TYR A 198 -7.65 10.16 -1.67
N ARG A 199 -8.44 10.82 -0.82
CA ARG A 199 -9.09 12.14 -0.98
C ARG A 199 -10.12 12.23 -2.12
N SER A 200 -9.82 11.62 -3.27
CA SER A 200 -10.76 11.40 -4.36
C SER A 200 -10.94 9.91 -4.62
N VAL A 201 -12.18 9.53 -4.88
CA VAL A 201 -12.56 8.18 -5.34
C VAL A 201 -13.19 8.22 -6.73
N ALA A 202 -13.32 9.40 -7.34
CA ALA A 202 -13.86 9.53 -8.69
C ALA A 202 -12.94 8.86 -9.72
N ALA A 203 -13.52 8.29 -10.77
CA ALA A 203 -12.76 7.85 -11.93
C ALA A 203 -11.97 9.01 -12.55
N SER A 204 -10.85 8.70 -13.22
CA SER A 204 -10.03 9.70 -13.92
C SER A 204 -9.64 10.90 -13.05
N SER A 205 -9.28 10.65 -11.78
CA SER A 205 -8.87 11.69 -10.84
C SER A 205 -7.46 11.48 -10.33
N VAL A 206 -6.72 12.58 -10.16
CA VAL A 206 -5.42 12.58 -9.49
C VAL A 206 -5.67 12.30 -8.01
N ARG A 207 -5.19 11.15 -7.54
CA ARG A 207 -5.42 10.66 -6.18
C ARG A 207 -4.26 9.79 -5.69
N GLY A 208 -4.32 9.44 -4.41
CA GLY A 208 -3.27 8.71 -3.73
C GLY A 208 -2.05 9.59 -3.43
N GLY A 209 -0.91 8.93 -3.19
CA GLY A 209 0.28 9.56 -2.66
C GLY A 209 0.12 10.01 -1.21
N ILE A 210 1.19 10.60 -0.71
CA ILE A 210 1.22 11.26 0.60
C ILE A 210 1.38 12.74 0.32
N VAL A 211 0.32 13.51 0.59
CA VAL A 211 0.36 14.98 0.48
C VAL A 211 1.38 15.55 1.47
N GLY A 212 1.35 15.04 2.70
CA GLY A 212 2.29 15.43 3.75
C GLY A 212 2.23 16.92 4.10
N GLN A 213 3.31 17.40 4.71
CA GLN A 213 3.39 18.76 5.25
C GLN A 213 4.12 19.74 4.30
N SER A 214 4.67 19.24 3.19
CA SER A 214 5.55 20.01 2.29
C SER A 214 4.94 20.25 0.91
N GLN A 215 3.62 20.26 0.82
CA GLN A 215 2.95 20.55 -0.45
C GLN A 215 2.85 22.07 -0.67
N ASP A 216 3.64 22.57 -1.62
CA ASP A 216 3.70 23.98 -2.02
C ASP A 216 3.01 24.26 -3.37
N ASP A 217 3.02 25.52 -3.80
CA ASP A 217 2.38 25.92 -5.06
C ASP A 217 3.04 25.29 -6.28
N MET A 218 4.36 25.04 -6.24
CA MET A 218 5.06 24.36 -7.32
C MET A 218 4.48 22.96 -7.55
N ARG A 219 4.32 22.17 -6.48
CA ARG A 219 3.76 20.81 -6.53
C ARG A 219 2.29 20.82 -6.93
N ARG A 220 1.49 21.74 -6.37
CA ARG A 220 0.08 21.92 -6.77
C ARG A 220 -0.07 22.28 -8.25
N ASN A 221 0.77 23.19 -8.75
CA ASN A 221 0.74 23.60 -10.15
C ASN A 221 1.20 22.48 -11.09
N PHE A 222 2.19 21.69 -10.66
CA PHE A 222 2.59 20.49 -11.39
C PHE A 222 1.42 19.51 -11.53
N GLU A 223 0.76 19.16 -10.42
CA GLU A 223 -0.39 18.24 -10.41
C GLU A 223 -1.54 18.75 -11.29
N ARG A 224 -1.91 20.04 -11.17
CA ARG A 224 -2.97 20.64 -12.01
C ARG A 224 -2.62 20.59 -13.49
N ARG A 225 -1.37 20.89 -13.84
CA ARG A 225 -0.89 20.85 -15.23
C ARG A 225 -0.92 19.42 -15.77
N MET A 226 -0.40 18.45 -15.00
CA MET A 226 -0.42 17.05 -15.40
C MET A 226 -1.86 16.54 -15.54
N ALA A 227 -2.75 16.88 -14.60
CA ALA A 227 -4.15 16.52 -14.67
C ALA A 227 -4.82 17.08 -15.94
N ALA A 228 -4.62 18.36 -16.24
CA ALA A 228 -5.16 19.00 -17.44
C ALA A 228 -4.65 18.34 -18.73
N THR A 229 -3.34 18.03 -18.80
CA THR A 229 -2.75 17.32 -19.95
C THR A 229 -3.39 15.96 -20.19
N HIS A 230 -3.77 15.25 -19.12
CA HIS A 230 -4.32 13.90 -19.20
C HIS A 230 -5.85 13.83 -19.09
N GLY A 231 -6.55 14.98 -19.10
CA GLY A 231 -8.01 15.02 -18.97
C GLY A 231 -8.52 14.53 -17.62
N MET A 232 -7.71 14.62 -16.57
CA MET A 232 -8.03 14.17 -15.23
C MET A 232 -8.50 15.31 -14.33
N THR A 233 -9.28 14.96 -13.31
CA THR A 233 -9.71 15.90 -12.27
C THR A 233 -8.73 15.93 -11.09
N VAL A 234 -8.64 17.04 -10.37
CA VAL A 234 -7.89 17.15 -9.11
C VAL A 234 -8.88 17.45 -8.00
N ALA A 235 -8.80 16.71 -6.89
CA ALA A 235 -9.64 16.98 -5.72
C ALA A 235 -9.42 18.41 -5.19
N ALA A 236 -10.48 19.06 -4.73
CA ALA A 236 -10.34 20.27 -3.93
C ALA A 236 -9.55 19.92 -2.66
N ARG A 237 -8.59 20.79 -2.32
CA ARG A 237 -7.80 20.71 -1.09
C ARG A 237 -8.13 21.89 -0.21
#